data_AF-G2JB18-F1
#
_entry.id   AF-G2JB18-F1
#
_cell.length_a   1.000
_cell.length_b   1.000
_cell.length_c   1.000
_cell.angle_alpha   90.00
_cell.angle_beta   90.00
_cell.angle_gamma   90.00
#
_symmetry.space_group_name_H-M   'P 1'
#
loop_
_entity.id
_entity.type
_entity.pdbx_description
1 polymer ?
#
loop_
_entity_poly.entity_id
_entity_poly.type
_entity_poly.pdbx_seq_one_letter_code
_entity_poly.pdbx_strand_id
1 'polypeptide(L)'
;MHSIQQKNEFAARLHNSLNKNSTSAKGAVALARLFNAQQPDVAGISVQTAHKWLTGRAIPAYEKMRALAECLDIDFQWLRDGVYPVRL
;
A
#
# COMPACT_ATOMS: atom_id res chain seq x y z
N MET A 1 -14.51 9.62 7.34
CA MET A 1 -13.08 9.69 7.75
C MET A 1 -12.68 8.35 8.34
N HIS A 2 -11.49 7.82 8.02
CA HIS A 2 -10.99 6.58 8.63
C HIS A 2 -10.53 6.80 10.08
N SER A 3 -10.81 5.84 10.96
CA SER A 3 -10.34 5.87 12.35
C SER A 3 -8.81 5.69 12.44
N ILE A 4 -8.23 6.04 13.58
CA ILE A 4 -6.79 5.82 13.84
C ILE A 4 -6.47 4.33 13.72
N GLN A 5 -7.33 3.47 14.25
CA GLN A 5 -7.17 2.02 14.19
C GLN A 5 -7.11 1.51 12.74
N GLN A 6 -8.05 1.91 11.89
CA GLN A 6 -8.07 1.51 10.48
C GLN A 6 -6.80 1.91 9.74
N LYS A 7 -6.27 3.11 10.01
CA LYS A 7 -5.03 3.57 9.38
C LYS A 7 -3.81 2.79 9.86
N ASN A 8 -3.74 2.48 11.16
CA ASN A 8 -2.65 1.69 11.73
C ASN A 8 -2.66 0.25 11.22
N GLU A 9 -3.85 -0.36 11.12
CA GLU A 9 -4.02 -1.70 10.57
C GLU A 9 -3.64 -1.78 9.09
N PHE A 10 -4.06 -0.80 8.28
CA PHE A 10 -3.62 -0.67 6.89
C PHE A 10 -2.09 -0.56 6.80
N ALA A 11 -1.48 0.32 7.60
CA ALA A 11 -0.04 0.53 7.61
C ALA A 11 0.72 -0.75 7.99
N ALA A 12 0.21 -1.50 8.97
CA ALA A 12 0.79 -2.78 9.38
C ALA A 12 0.76 -3.82 8.25
N ARG A 13 -0.37 -3.95 7.53
CA ARG A 13 -0.49 -4.84 6.37
C ARG A 13 0.45 -4.45 5.24
N LEU A 14 0.50 -3.17 4.91
CA LEU A 14 1.39 -2.64 3.88
C LEU A 14 2.86 -2.91 4.23
N HIS A 15 3.28 -2.59 5.45
CA HIS A 15 4.65 -2.82 5.91
C HIS A 15 5.03 -4.31 5.89
N ASN A 16 4.13 -5.19 6.34
CA ASN A 16 4.34 -6.64 6.29
C ASN A 16 4.49 -7.15 4.85
N SER A 17 3.72 -6.61 3.91
CA SER A 17 3.78 -7.00 2.50
C SER A 17 5.11 -6.62 1.86
N LEU A 18 5.64 -5.44 2.18
CA LEU A 18 6.96 -5.00 1.71
C LEU A 18 8.09 -5.86 2.24
N ASN A 19 7.99 -6.38 3.46
CA ASN A 19 9.01 -7.26 4.04
C ASN A 19 8.97 -8.68 3.46
N LYS A 20 7.80 -9.14 3.03
CA LYS A 20 7.61 -10.47 2.42
C LYS A 20 8.02 -10.51 0.96
N ASN A 21 7.81 -9.42 0.24
CA ASN A 21 8.20 -9.33 -1.15
C ASN A 21 9.74 -9.14 -1.22
N SER A 22 10.46 -10.06 -1.88
CA SER A 22 11.92 -9.98 -2.02
C SER A 22 12.38 -8.77 -2.84
N THR A 23 11.44 -8.07 -3.46
CA THR A 23 11.67 -6.81 -4.17
C THR A 23 12.18 -5.75 -3.19
N SER A 24 13.25 -5.05 -3.58
CA SER A 24 14.05 -4.09 -2.79
C SER A 24 13.30 -2.85 -2.25
N ALA A 25 11.97 -2.88 -2.15
CA ALA A 25 11.10 -1.81 -1.71
C ALA A 25 11.09 -1.63 -0.18
N LYS A 26 12.27 -1.48 0.44
CA LYS A 26 12.36 -1.21 1.88
C LYS A 26 12.17 0.30 2.14
N GLY A 27 11.02 0.65 2.72
CA GLY A 27 10.70 2.01 3.18
C GLY A 27 10.13 2.95 2.12
N ALA A 28 9.85 4.19 2.54
CA ALA A 28 9.04 5.15 1.79
C ALA A 28 9.64 5.55 0.42
N VAL A 29 10.97 5.71 0.33
CA VAL A 29 11.65 6.05 -0.92
C VAL A 29 11.48 4.95 -1.95
N ALA A 30 11.72 3.71 -1.53
CA ALA A 30 11.69 2.57 -2.41
C ALA A 30 10.25 2.23 -2.83
N LEU A 31 9.27 2.39 -1.93
CA LEU A 31 7.85 2.28 -2.26
C LEU A 31 7.42 3.33 -3.31
N ALA A 32 7.78 4.60 -3.13
CA ALA A 32 7.42 5.65 -4.09
C ALA A 32 8.04 5.38 -5.47
N ARG A 33 9.30 4.92 -5.51
CA ARG A 33 9.98 4.56 -6.75
C ARG A 33 9.32 3.36 -7.44
N LEU A 34 8.98 2.31 -6.69
CA LEU A 34 8.31 1.13 -7.22
C LEU A 34 6.94 1.50 -7.80
N PHE A 35 6.12 2.22 -7.03
CA PHE A 35 4.80 2.65 -7.45
C PHE A 35 4.85 3.46 -8.76
N ASN A 36 5.68 4.51 -8.79
CA ASN A 36 5.77 5.40 -9.95
C ASN A 36 6.36 4.71 -11.19
N ALA A 37 7.12 3.62 -11.02
CA ALA A 37 7.68 2.86 -12.13
C ALA A 37 6.70 1.83 -12.70
N GLN A 38 5.90 1.18 -11.86
CA GLN A 38 4.97 0.11 -12.28
C GLN A 38 3.59 0.62 -12.67
N GLN A 39 3.19 1.82 -12.22
CA GLN A 39 1.85 2.36 -12.39
C GLN A 39 1.90 3.72 -13.11
N PRO A 40 2.33 3.78 -14.38
CA PRO A 40 2.48 5.03 -15.13
C PRO A 40 1.15 5.73 -15.42
N ASP A 41 0.04 4.98 -15.48
CA ASP A 41 -1.30 5.50 -15.74
C ASP A 41 -1.99 6.08 -14.50
N VAL A 42 -1.41 5.85 -13.31
CA VAL A 42 -1.93 6.38 -12.05
C VAL A 42 -1.08 7.58 -11.63
N ALA A 43 -1.73 8.65 -11.17
CA ALA A 43 -1.03 9.83 -10.67
C ALA A 43 0.01 9.41 -9.61
N GLY A 44 1.29 9.69 -9.90
CA GLY A 44 2.40 9.29 -9.06
C GLY A 44 2.31 9.78 -7.62
N ILE A 45 3.17 9.21 -6.77
CA ILE A 45 3.26 9.54 -5.36
C ILE A 45 4.63 10.06 -4.98
N SER A 46 4.64 11.01 -4.04
CA SER A 46 5.87 11.48 -3.41
C SER A 46 6.33 10.51 -2.31
N VAL A 47 7.61 10.58 -1.95
CA VAL A 47 8.18 9.86 -0.78
C VAL A 47 7.42 10.19 0.50
N GLN A 48 6.99 11.44 0.68
CA GLN A 48 6.20 11.85 1.84
C GLN A 48 4.82 11.18 1.87
N THR A 49 4.20 10.98 0.72
CA THR A 49 2.91 10.27 0.60
C THR A 49 3.09 8.80 0.98
N ALA A 50 4.11 8.15 0.43
CA ALA A 50 4.48 6.78 0.80
C ALA A 50 4.77 6.63 2.30
N HIS A 51 5.51 7.57 2.89
CA HIS A 51 5.75 7.58 4.34
C HIS A 51 4.44 7.67 5.13
N LYS A 52 3.51 8.58 4.75
CA LYS A 52 2.23 8.72 5.45
C LYS A 52 1.42 7.41 5.44
N TRP A 53 1.51 6.63 4.37
CA TRP A 53 0.88 5.31 4.27
C TRP A 53 1.55 4.30 5.20
N LEU A 54 2.88 4.24 5.18
CA LEU A 54 3.66 3.31 6.01
C LEU A 54 3.56 3.59 7.52
N THR A 55 3.20 4.81 7.91
CA THR A 55 3.06 5.19 9.33
C THR A 55 1.62 5.44 9.77
N GLY A 56 0.63 5.00 8.99
CA GLY A 56 -0.78 5.10 9.38
C GLY A 56 -1.29 6.54 9.50
N ARG A 57 -0.60 7.52 8.90
CA ARG A 57 -1.06 8.91 8.89
C ARG A 57 -2.11 9.16 7.80
N ALA A 58 -2.10 8.35 6.74
CA ALA A 58 -3.08 8.40 5.67
C ALA A 58 -3.32 7.01 5.07
N ILE A 59 -4.51 6.82 4.51
CA ILE A 59 -4.85 5.70 3.64
C ILE A 59 -4.94 6.24 2.21
N PRO A 60 -4.41 5.55 1.19
CA PRO A 60 -4.55 5.93 -0.21
C PRO A 60 -6.03 6.00 -0.65
N ALA A 61 -6.30 6.83 -1.67
CA ALA A 61 -7.57 6.75 -2.39
C ALA A 61 -7.69 5.40 -3.12
N TYR A 62 -8.92 5.03 -3.52
CA TYR A 62 -9.23 3.73 -4.11
C TYR A 62 -8.31 3.35 -5.27
N GLU A 63 -8.14 4.24 -6.26
CA GLU A 63 -7.29 3.99 -7.43
C GLU A 63 -5.83 3.71 -7.04
N LYS A 64 -5.27 4.53 -6.15
CA LYS A 64 -3.90 4.35 -5.64
C LYS A 64 -3.76 3.10 -4.79
N MET A 65 -4.78 2.72 -4.04
CA MET A 65 -4.78 1.49 -3.25
C MET A 65 -4.80 0.25 -4.13
N ARG A 66 -5.60 0.26 -5.21
CA ARG A 66 -5.64 -0.82 -6.19
C ARG A 66 -4.30 -0.97 -6.90
N ALA A 67 -3.75 0.13 -7.39
CA ALA A 67 -2.42 0.17 -7.99
C ALA A 67 -1.32 -0.33 -7.03
N LEU A 68 -1.43 -0.03 -5.74
CA LEU A 68 -0.51 -0.50 -4.71
C LEU A 68 -0.63 -2.01 -4.47
N ALA A 69 -1.85 -2.56 -4.52
CA ALA A 69 -2.08 -3.99 -4.40
C ALA A 69 -1.47 -4.76 -5.58
N GLU A 70 -1.67 -4.26 -6.80
CA GLU A 70 -1.05 -4.79 -8.02
C GLU A 70 0.48 -4.70 -7.98
N CYS A 71 1.03 -3.56 -7.56
CA CYS A 71 2.47 -3.36 -7.39
C CYS A 71 3.15 -4.41 -6.50
N LEU A 72 2.43 -4.85 -5.46
CA LEU A 72 2.95 -5.74 -4.43
C LEU A 72 2.53 -7.19 -4.63
N ASP A 73 1.76 -7.47 -5.68
CA ASP A 73 1.13 -8.76 -5.96
C ASP A 73 0.35 -9.30 -4.75
N ILE A 74 -0.50 -8.44 -4.16
CA ILE A 74 -1.36 -8.77 -3.02
C ILE A 74 -2.82 -8.46 -3.35
N ASP A 75 -3.74 -9.11 -2.64
CA ASP A 75 -5.16 -8.84 -2.81
C ASP A 75 -5.57 -7.44 -2.30
N PHE A 76 -6.39 -6.75 -3.08
CA PHE A 76 -6.87 -5.40 -2.77
C PHE A 76 -7.75 -5.37 -1.51
N GLN A 77 -8.67 -6.31 -1.34
CA GLN A 77 -9.56 -6.35 -0.17
C GLN A 77 -8.77 -6.71 1.09
N TRP A 78 -7.79 -7.60 0.97
CA TRP A 78 -6.88 -7.93 2.06
C TRP A 78 -6.06 -6.70 2.46
N LEU A 79 -5.49 -5.96 1.51
CA LEU A 79 -4.74 -4.75 1.82
C LEU A 79 -5.63 -3.71 2.52
N ARG A 80 -6.86 -3.51 2.01
CA ARG A 80 -7.81 -2.52 2.52
C ARG A 80 -8.32 -2.88 3.91
N ASP A 81 -8.86 -4.09 4.07
CA ASP A 81 -9.68 -4.48 5.22
C ASP A 81 -9.07 -5.65 6.02
N GLY A 82 -8.03 -6.31 5.53
CA GLY A 82 -7.42 -7.50 6.16
C GLY A 82 -8.17 -8.80 5.90
N VAL A 83 -9.22 -8.77 5.09
CA VAL A 83 -10.04 -9.94 4.74
C VAL A 83 -9.52 -10.52 3.43
N TYR A 84 -9.04 -11.76 3.47
CA TYR A 84 -8.82 -12.50 2.23
C TYR A 84 -10.18 -12.84 1.62
N PRO A 85 -10.36 -12.70 0.29
CA PRO A 85 -11.57 -13.16 -0.35
C PRO A 85 -11.72 -14.65 -0.07
N VAL A 86 -12.87 -15.03 0.50
CA VAL A 86 -13.24 -16.44 0.66
C VAL A 86 -13.40 -16.99 -0.76
N ARG A 87 -12.51 -17.90 -1.18
CA ARG A 87 -12.73 -18.66 -2.40
C ARG A 87 -13.89 -19.61 -2.13
N LEU A 88 -15.05 -19.29 -2.72
CA LEU A 88 -16.18 -20.21 -2.84
C LEU A 88 -15.88 -21.28 -3.88
#